data_AF-A0A117MLT2-F1
#
_entry.id   AF-A0A117MLT2-F1
#
_cell.length_a   1.000
_cell.length_b   1.000
_cell.length_c   1.000
_cell.angle_alpha   90.00
_cell.angle_beta   90.00
_cell.angle_gamma   90.00
#
_symmetry.space_group_name_H-M   'P 1'
#
loop_
_entity.id
_entity.type
_entity.pdbx_description
1 polymer ?
#
loop_
_entity_poly.entity_id
_entity_poly.type
_entity_poly.pdbx_seq_one_letter_code
_entity_poly.pdbx_strand_id
1 'polypeptide(L)'
;MSTVTRRDLLRYGAAATVVVSGAVGAQALSTPSSAAQPATTDPRDFDVEYRGKRITGAHGPANNTRVTVSGSRTREPHQVLIDGRKLALMPIELPPSAAVPAGTIAFISALNHYEPVLVDEGKHAGGLLKLARRAVDTLGDTELTALAGVEHDHGH
;
A
#
# COMPACT_ATOMS: atom_id res chain seq x y z
N MET A 1 -5.82 28.20 -36.75
CA MET A 1 -5.79 26.90 -36.05
C MET A 1 -4.96 27.07 -34.80
N SER A 2 -5.61 27.25 -33.65
CA SER A 2 -4.95 27.53 -32.39
C SER A 2 -4.76 26.22 -31.63
N THR A 3 -3.53 25.73 -31.59
CA THR A 3 -3.15 24.50 -30.89
C THR A 3 -3.12 24.76 -29.39
N VAL A 4 -4.24 24.46 -28.72
CA VAL A 4 -4.32 24.47 -27.26
C VAL A 4 -3.50 23.30 -26.72
N THR A 5 -2.40 23.62 -26.06
CA THR A 5 -1.50 22.65 -25.43
C THR A 5 -2.10 22.11 -24.13
N ARG A 6 -1.92 20.80 -23.87
CA ARG A 6 -2.43 20.07 -22.68
C ARG A 6 -1.92 20.57 -21.31
N ARG A 7 -1.14 21.66 -21.28
CA ARG A 7 -0.54 22.25 -20.08
C ARG A 7 -1.37 23.37 -19.43
N ASP A 8 -2.50 23.77 -20.02
CA ASP A 8 -3.37 24.84 -19.48
C ASP A 8 -4.64 24.35 -18.75
N LEU A 9 -4.86 23.02 -18.64
CA LEU A 9 -6.07 22.46 -18.02
C LEU A 9 -5.95 22.16 -16.50
N LEU A 10 -4.94 22.69 -15.81
CA LEU A 10 -4.68 22.42 -14.39
C LEU A 10 -4.69 23.67 -13.50
N ARG A 11 -5.53 24.66 -13.83
CA ARG A 11 -5.85 25.77 -12.93
C ARG A 11 -7.34 26.04 -13.03
N TYR A 12 -7.98 26.19 -11.87
CA TYR A 12 -9.42 26.44 -11.66
C TYR A 12 -10.33 25.20 -11.52
N GLY A 13 -10.39 24.69 -10.30
CA GLY A 13 -11.45 23.79 -9.84
C GLY A 13 -11.63 23.80 -8.32
N ALA A 14 -11.39 24.94 -7.67
CA ALA A 14 -11.72 25.13 -6.26
C ALA A 14 -12.93 26.08 -6.18
N ALA A 15 -14.11 25.52 -5.94
CA ALA A 15 -15.28 26.27 -5.48
C ALA A 15 -16.10 25.35 -4.57
N ALA A 16 -15.90 25.51 -3.27
CA ALA A 16 -16.74 24.94 -2.23
C ALA A 16 -18.03 25.78 -2.14
N THR A 17 -19.19 25.15 -2.29
CA THR A 17 -20.48 25.77 -1.96
C THR A 17 -21.02 25.19 -0.65
N VAL A 18 -21.28 26.10 0.27
CA VAL A 18 -21.74 25.90 1.64
C VAL A 18 -23.26 25.75 1.66
N VAL A 19 -23.71 24.68 2.33
CA VAL A 19 -24.94 24.48 3.14
C VAL A 19 -26.28 25.00 2.59
N VAL A 20 -27.18 24.06 2.31
CA VAL A 20 -28.64 24.26 2.38
C VAL A 20 -29.17 23.46 3.57
N SER A 21 -29.68 24.17 4.57
CA SER A 21 -30.44 23.62 5.70
C SER A 21 -31.90 23.42 5.27
N GLY A 22 -32.44 22.20 5.41
CA GLY A 22 -33.85 21.94 5.08
C GLY A 22 -34.35 20.56 5.48
N ALA A 23 -34.96 20.51 6.68
CA ALA A 23 -36.08 19.67 7.12
C ALA A 23 -36.12 18.14 6.89
N VAL A 24 -36.05 17.42 8.02
CA VAL A 24 -36.88 16.28 8.47
C VAL A 24 -37.32 15.24 7.43
N GLY A 25 -36.75 14.03 7.51
CA GLY A 25 -37.29 12.84 6.87
C GLY A 25 -36.40 11.62 7.08
N ALA A 26 -36.91 10.64 7.83
CA ALA A 26 -36.26 9.36 8.08
C ALA A 26 -35.78 8.69 6.79
N GLN A 27 -34.54 8.18 6.78
CA GLN A 27 -34.10 6.84 6.33
C GLN A 27 -32.57 6.75 6.53
N ALA A 28 -32.14 6.34 7.73
CA ALA A 28 -30.75 6.03 8.00
C ALA A 28 -30.64 4.55 8.36
N LEU A 29 -30.22 3.72 7.40
CA LEU A 29 -29.18 2.71 7.62
C LEU A 29 -28.65 2.14 6.29
N SER A 30 -28.29 3.01 5.36
CA SER A 30 -27.32 2.69 4.31
C SER A 30 -26.12 3.58 4.56
N THR A 31 -25.22 3.13 5.43
CA THR A 31 -23.92 3.78 5.61
C THR A 31 -22.98 3.27 4.51
N PRO A 32 -22.63 4.07 3.48
CA PRO A 32 -21.30 3.92 2.92
C PRO A 32 -20.36 4.35 4.04
N SER A 33 -19.78 3.37 4.75
CA SER A 33 -18.53 3.62 5.47
C SER A 33 -17.46 3.90 4.43
N SER A 34 -17.48 5.11 3.86
CA SER A 34 -16.24 5.75 3.43
C SER A 34 -15.48 6.06 4.71
N ALA A 35 -14.81 5.04 5.24
CA ALA A 35 -13.69 5.24 6.13
C ALA A 35 -12.80 6.26 5.43
N ALA A 36 -12.63 7.43 6.06
CA ALA A 36 -11.80 8.49 5.54
C ALA A 36 -10.44 7.90 5.16
N GLN A 37 -10.17 7.88 3.86
CA GLN A 37 -8.92 7.38 3.31
C GLN A 37 -7.82 8.28 3.88
N PRO A 38 -6.90 7.77 4.73
CA PRO A 38 -5.79 8.59 5.20
C PRO A 38 -5.04 9.08 3.95
N ALA A 39 -4.75 10.38 3.89
CA ALA A 39 -4.00 10.96 2.78
C ALA A 39 -2.72 10.14 2.56
N THR A 40 -2.66 9.42 1.45
CA THR A 40 -1.52 8.59 1.07
C THR A 40 -0.31 9.50 0.98
N THR A 41 0.66 9.30 1.87
CA THR A 41 1.85 10.14 1.93
C THR A 41 2.81 9.80 0.80
N ASP A 42 2.66 8.61 0.18
CA ASP A 42 3.42 8.16 -0.97
C ASP A 42 2.48 7.89 -2.17
N PRO A 43 2.76 8.38 -3.39
CA PRO A 43 1.93 8.13 -4.56
C PRO A 43 1.84 6.65 -4.97
N ARG A 44 2.68 5.79 -4.41
CA ARG A 44 2.67 4.34 -4.64
C ARG A 44 1.73 3.61 -3.67
N ASP A 45 1.30 4.26 -2.60
CA ASP A 45 0.32 3.68 -1.67
C ASP A 45 -0.96 3.30 -2.41
N PHE A 46 -1.63 2.26 -1.92
CA PHE A 46 -2.81 1.73 -2.59
C PHE A 46 -3.88 1.29 -1.59
N ASP A 47 -5.13 1.40 -2.03
CA ASP A 47 -6.30 0.85 -1.35
C ASP A 47 -7.24 0.35 -2.46
N VAL A 48 -7.27 -0.97 -2.64
CA VAL A 48 -7.93 -1.61 -3.78
C VAL A 48 -8.67 -2.86 -3.33
N GLU A 49 -9.74 -3.20 -4.04
CA GLU A 49 -10.41 -4.50 -3.88
C GLU A 49 -9.82 -5.51 -4.88
N TYR A 50 -9.52 -6.71 -4.41
CA TYR A 50 -9.00 -7.79 -5.24
C TYR A 50 -9.56 -9.13 -4.77
N ARG A 51 -10.26 -9.84 -5.67
CA ARG A 51 -10.92 -11.13 -5.38
C ARG A 51 -11.82 -11.08 -4.13
N GLY A 52 -12.57 -10.00 -3.96
CA GLY A 52 -13.50 -9.82 -2.83
C GLY A 52 -12.83 -9.51 -1.49
N LYS A 53 -11.51 -9.25 -1.47
CA LYS A 53 -10.77 -8.78 -0.29
C LYS A 53 -10.27 -7.37 -0.51
N ARG A 54 -10.33 -6.53 0.54
CA ARG A 54 -9.76 -5.19 0.52
C ARG A 54 -8.27 -5.28 0.83
N ILE A 55 -7.43 -4.76 -0.05
CA ILE A 55 -5.98 -4.70 0.13
C ILE A 55 -5.56 -3.25 0.26
N THR A 56 -4.94 -2.90 1.38
CA THR A 56 -4.33 -1.59 1.61
C THR A 56 -2.82 -1.75 1.75
N GLY A 57 -2.03 -0.87 1.14
CA GLY A 57 -0.58 -0.89 1.22
C GLY A 57 0.00 0.50 1.40
N ALA A 58 0.97 0.60 2.30
CA ALA A 58 1.71 1.83 2.57
C ALA A 58 3.21 1.59 2.37
N HIS A 59 3.83 2.45 1.58
CA HIS A 59 5.26 2.36 1.26
C HIS A 59 6.11 3.04 2.33
N GLY A 60 6.97 2.22 2.94
CA GLY A 60 7.94 2.65 3.93
C GLY A 60 9.31 2.98 3.32
N PRO A 61 10.36 3.12 4.13
CA PRO A 61 11.73 3.14 3.64
C PRO A 61 12.15 1.77 3.08
N ALA A 62 12.97 1.79 2.02
CA ALA A 62 13.33 0.63 1.20
C ALA A 62 14.00 -0.53 1.96
N ASN A 63 14.61 -0.27 3.11
CA ASN A 63 15.30 -1.27 3.93
C ASN A 63 14.42 -1.89 5.04
N ASN A 64 13.11 -1.63 5.03
CA ASN A 64 12.16 -2.04 6.08
C ASN A 64 12.58 -1.65 7.51
N THR A 65 13.54 -0.73 7.65
CA THR A 65 14.03 -0.29 8.95
C THR A 65 13.25 0.95 9.32
N ARG A 66 12.72 0.98 10.55
CA ARG A 66 12.09 2.19 11.07
C ARG A 66 13.16 3.30 11.13
N VAL A 67 13.05 4.29 10.25
CA VAL A 67 13.98 5.43 10.23
C VAL A 67 13.40 6.56 11.06
N THR A 68 14.08 6.90 12.15
CA THR A 68 13.83 8.14 12.90
C THR A 68 14.60 9.26 12.22
N VAL A 69 13.90 10.13 11.49
CA VAL A 69 14.53 11.34 10.94
C VAL A 69 14.59 12.37 12.08
N SER A 70 15.77 12.92 12.33
CA SER A 70 15.98 13.90 13.40
C SER A 70 15.05 15.10 13.20
N GLY A 71 14.06 15.25 14.10
CA GLY A 71 13.09 16.35 14.11
C GLY A 71 11.71 16.08 13.45
N SER A 72 11.44 14.93 12.84
CA SER A 72 10.11 14.69 12.23
C SER A 72 9.83 13.21 11.97
N ARG A 73 8.61 12.78 12.35
CA ARG A 73 7.88 11.53 12.04
C ARG A 73 8.72 10.29 11.70
N THR A 74 8.63 9.28 12.55
CA THR A 74 9.09 7.92 12.26
C THR A 74 8.42 7.41 10.99
N ARG A 75 9.18 7.06 9.95
CA ARG A 75 8.63 6.41 8.75
C ARG A 75 8.56 4.92 9.04
N GLU A 76 7.34 4.39 9.03
CA GLU A 76 7.12 2.97 9.24
C GLU A 76 7.65 2.17 8.04
N PRO A 77 8.10 0.91 8.26
CA PRO A 77 8.41 -0.05 7.19
C PRO A 77 7.27 -0.22 6.18
N HIS A 78 7.53 -0.94 5.09
CA HIS A 78 6.45 -1.29 4.16
C HIS A 78 5.35 -2.06 4.90
N GLN A 79 4.10 -1.65 4.68
CA GLN A 79 2.94 -2.28 5.32
C GLN A 79 1.94 -2.74 4.26
N VAL A 80 1.40 -3.93 4.47
CA VAL A 80 0.27 -4.46 3.71
C VAL A 80 -0.79 -4.92 4.70
N LEU A 81 -2.04 -4.55 4.43
CA LEU A 81 -3.22 -5.00 5.15
C LEU A 81 -4.17 -5.70 4.18
N ILE A 82 -4.69 -6.85 4.59
CA ILE A 82 -5.74 -7.59 3.88
C ILE A 82 -6.95 -7.65 4.81
N ASP A 83 -8.08 -7.10 4.38
CA ASP A 83 -9.30 -6.94 5.17
C ASP A 83 -9.03 -6.29 6.55
N GLY A 84 -8.13 -5.30 6.56
CA GLY A 84 -7.72 -4.58 7.76
C GLY A 84 -6.71 -5.33 8.66
N ARG A 85 -6.26 -6.52 8.28
CA ARG A 85 -5.28 -7.32 9.05
C ARG A 85 -3.87 -7.19 8.47
N LYS A 86 -2.88 -6.93 9.33
CA LYS A 86 -1.47 -6.76 8.92
C LYS A 86 -0.91 -8.08 8.38
N LEU A 87 -0.29 -8.02 7.22
CA LEU A 87 0.56 -9.06 6.66
C LEU A 87 2.02 -8.75 7.01
N ALA A 88 2.72 -9.69 7.64
CA ALA A 88 4.14 -9.56 7.91
C ALA A 88 4.93 -9.60 6.61
N LEU A 89 5.78 -8.58 6.44
CA LEU A 89 6.70 -8.42 5.33
C LEU A 89 8.12 -8.44 5.88
N MET A 90 9.01 -9.06 5.13
CA MET A 90 10.40 -9.18 5.52
C MET A 90 11.31 -8.84 4.35
N PRO A 91 12.30 -7.94 4.53
CA PRO A 91 13.32 -7.70 3.54
C PRO A 91 14.32 -8.86 3.54
N ILE A 92 14.78 -9.24 2.36
CA ILE A 92 15.90 -10.16 2.18
C ILE A 92 16.86 -9.58 1.16
N GLU A 93 18.14 -9.85 1.35
CA GLU A 93 19.15 -9.55 0.34
C GLU A 93 19.21 -10.71 -0.67
N LEU A 94 19.08 -10.40 -1.95
CA LEU A 94 19.21 -11.39 -3.01
C LEU A 94 20.69 -11.66 -3.29
N PRO A 95 21.07 -12.93 -3.57
CA PRO A 95 22.43 -13.24 -3.96
C PRO A 95 22.79 -12.52 -5.27
N PRO A 96 23.99 -11.90 -5.35
CA PRO A 96 24.39 -11.17 -6.54
C PRO A 96 24.52 -12.10 -7.76
N SER A 97 24.10 -11.62 -8.91
CA SER A 97 24.25 -12.30 -10.20
C SER A 97 24.36 -11.29 -11.35
N ALA A 98 24.58 -11.76 -12.57
CA ALA A 98 24.61 -10.87 -13.75
C ALA A 98 23.31 -10.05 -13.93
N ALA A 99 22.18 -10.54 -13.39
CA ALA A 99 20.88 -9.86 -13.45
C ALA A 99 20.48 -9.16 -12.14
N VAL A 100 21.23 -9.36 -11.05
CA VAL A 100 20.90 -8.88 -9.70
C VAL A 100 22.13 -8.22 -9.08
N PRO A 101 22.16 -6.87 -8.97
CA PRO A 101 23.24 -6.17 -8.29
C PRO A 101 23.44 -6.63 -6.84
N ALA A 102 24.67 -6.54 -6.32
CA ALA A 102 24.93 -6.77 -4.89
C ALA A 102 24.14 -5.77 -4.02
N GLY A 103 23.64 -6.20 -2.86
CA GLY A 103 22.82 -5.36 -1.99
C GLY A 103 21.37 -5.18 -2.46
N THR A 104 20.91 -5.93 -3.47
CA THR A 104 19.52 -5.84 -3.93
C THR A 104 18.57 -6.40 -2.86
N ILE A 105 17.69 -5.54 -2.34
CA ILE A 105 16.67 -5.92 -1.36
C ILE A 105 15.39 -6.34 -2.08
N ALA A 106 14.90 -7.53 -1.75
CA ALA A 106 13.58 -8.01 -2.13
C ALA A 106 12.73 -8.25 -0.87
N PHE A 107 11.42 -8.39 -1.04
CA PHE A 107 10.49 -8.63 0.05
C PHE A 107 9.80 -9.97 -0.10
N ILE A 108 9.66 -10.67 1.02
CA ILE A 108 8.80 -11.85 1.16
C ILE A 108 7.70 -11.56 2.18
N SER A 109 6.68 -12.42 2.24
CA SER A 109 5.65 -12.35 3.28
C SER A 109 5.48 -13.68 4.00
N ALA A 110 4.74 -13.65 5.11
CA ALA A 110 4.35 -14.86 5.83
C ALA A 110 3.58 -15.88 4.93
N LEU A 111 2.89 -15.40 3.90
CA LEU A 111 2.10 -16.24 2.98
C LEU A 111 2.78 -16.49 1.63
N ASN A 112 3.87 -15.79 1.33
CA ASN A 112 4.67 -15.96 0.14
C ASN A 112 6.15 -15.83 0.53
N HIS A 113 6.65 -16.86 1.20
CA HIS A 113 7.94 -16.83 1.88
C HIS A 113 9.13 -17.17 0.98
N TYR A 114 8.88 -17.91 -0.11
CA TYR A 114 9.94 -18.45 -0.99
C TYR A 114 10.02 -17.79 -2.36
N GLU A 115 9.16 -16.80 -2.63
CA GLU A 115 9.21 -16.02 -3.87
C GLU A 115 9.40 -14.53 -3.58
N PRO A 116 10.66 -14.08 -3.52
CA PRO A 116 10.97 -12.68 -3.24
C PRO A 116 10.48 -11.76 -4.36
N VAL A 117 9.98 -10.59 -3.97
CA VAL A 117 9.48 -9.57 -4.90
C VAL A 117 10.28 -8.29 -4.69
N LEU A 118 10.85 -7.76 -5.77
CA LEU A 118 11.43 -6.42 -5.77
C LEU A 118 10.31 -5.38 -5.69
N VAL A 119 10.53 -4.36 -4.87
CA VAL A 119 9.56 -3.30 -4.56
C VAL A 119 10.19 -1.95 -4.93
N ASP A 120 9.33 -0.94 -5.11
CA ASP A 120 9.67 0.49 -5.19
C ASP A 120 10.35 1.05 -6.45
N GLU A 121 11.37 0.39 -7.02
CA GLU A 121 12.26 1.06 -7.98
C GLU A 121 11.95 0.76 -9.45
N GLY A 122 11.84 1.80 -10.27
CA GLY A 122 11.69 1.70 -11.73
C GLY A 122 10.52 0.81 -12.14
N LYS A 123 10.82 -0.30 -12.83
CA LYS A 123 9.81 -1.29 -13.25
C LYS A 123 9.16 -2.06 -12.09
N HIS A 124 9.65 -1.87 -10.86
CA HIS A 124 9.19 -2.54 -9.64
C HIS A 124 8.32 -1.64 -8.73
N ALA A 125 7.94 -0.44 -9.18
CA ALA A 125 7.06 0.45 -8.40
C ALA A 125 5.73 -0.20 -7.96
N GLY A 126 5.24 -1.21 -8.69
CA GLY A 126 4.05 -2.00 -8.33
C GLY A 126 4.34 -3.27 -7.51
N GLY A 127 5.56 -3.46 -7.03
CA GLY A 127 6.02 -4.69 -6.38
C GLY A 127 5.26 -5.03 -5.10
N LEU A 128 4.98 -4.03 -4.25
CA LEU A 128 4.26 -4.24 -3.00
C LEU A 128 2.81 -4.72 -3.26
N LEU A 129 2.13 -4.12 -4.24
CA LEU A 129 0.81 -4.56 -4.67
C LEU A 129 0.85 -5.98 -5.26
N LYS A 130 1.88 -6.31 -6.05
CA LYS A 130 2.07 -7.66 -6.58
C LYS A 130 2.22 -8.69 -5.46
N LEU A 131 3.03 -8.36 -4.46
CA LEU A 131 3.22 -9.22 -3.28
C LEU A 131 1.91 -9.39 -2.50
N ALA A 132 1.14 -8.32 -2.32
CA ALA A 132 -0.15 -8.39 -1.62
C ALA A 132 -1.19 -9.23 -2.38
N ARG A 133 -1.25 -9.11 -3.71
CA ARG A 133 -2.13 -9.95 -4.55
C ARG A 133 -1.78 -11.43 -4.46
N ARG A 134 -0.48 -11.76 -4.46
CA ARG A 134 -0.02 -13.15 -4.26
C ARG A 134 -0.46 -13.70 -2.91
N ALA A 135 -0.37 -12.89 -1.85
CA ALA A 135 -0.86 -13.30 -0.53
C ALA A 135 -2.38 -13.58 -0.55
N VAL A 136 -3.16 -12.76 -1.25
CA VAL A 136 -4.60 -13.03 -1.45
C VAL A 136 -4.84 -14.28 -2.30
N ASP A 137 -4.06 -14.49 -3.36
CA ASP A 137 -4.15 -15.71 -4.18
C ASP A 137 -3.86 -16.98 -3.34
N THR A 138 -2.89 -16.92 -2.41
CA THR A 138 -2.59 -18.02 -1.48
C THR A 138 -3.70 -18.23 -0.45
N LEU A 139 -4.31 -17.15 0.07
CA LEU A 139 -5.41 -17.23 1.03
C LEU A 139 -6.68 -17.84 0.42
N GLY A 140 -6.97 -17.54 -0.85
CA GLY A 140 -8.24 -17.86 -1.47
C GLY A 140 -9.40 -17.26 -0.67
N ASP A 141 -10.34 -18.10 -0.24
CA ASP A 141 -11.52 -17.66 0.51
C ASP A 141 -11.23 -17.46 2.01
N THR A 142 -10.07 -17.90 2.51
CA THR A 142 -9.74 -17.82 3.94
C THR A 142 -9.36 -16.41 4.40
N GLU A 143 -9.52 -16.14 5.70
CA GLU A 143 -9.09 -14.89 6.32
C GLU A 143 -7.63 -14.95 6.76
N LEU A 144 -6.93 -13.82 6.66
CA LEU A 144 -5.59 -13.66 7.22
C LEU A 144 -5.67 -13.80 8.75
N THR A 145 -4.92 -14.73 9.35
CA THR A 145 -4.96 -14.91 10.81
C THR A 145 -4.24 -13.77 11.54
N ALA A 146 -4.54 -13.58 12.82
CA ALA A 146 -3.83 -12.58 13.64
C ALA A 146 -2.32 -12.85 13.75
N LEU A 147 -1.90 -14.11 13.61
CA LEU A 147 -0.50 -14.52 13.65
C LEU A 147 0.27 -14.11 12.39
N ALA A 148 -0.42 -13.90 11.27
CA ALA A 148 0.24 -13.54 10.01
C ALA A 148 0.81 -12.12 9.99
N GLY A 149 0.50 -11.30 11.00
CA GLY A 149 1.09 -9.99 11.22
C GLY A 149 2.30 -9.98 12.16
N VAL A 150 2.64 -11.13 12.76
CA VAL A 150 3.83 -11.29 13.60
C VAL A 150 5.06 -11.26 12.71
N GLU A 151 6.02 -10.40 13.06
CA GLU A 151 7.27 -10.28 12.31
C GLU A 151 8.07 -11.59 12.42
N HIS A 152 8.55 -12.06 11.27
CA HIS A 152 9.44 -13.21 11.19
C HIS A 152 10.87 -12.70 11.00
N ASP A 153 11.79 -13.25 11.78
CA ASP A 153 13.23 -13.00 11.70
C ASP A 153 13.93 -14.34 11.39
N HIS A 154 14.92 -14.32 10.49
CA HIS A 154 15.71 -15.51 10.14
C HIS A 154 17.02 -15.62 10.92
N GLY A 155 17.31 -14.67 11.84
CA GLY A 155 18.57 -14.62 12.53
C GLY A 155 19.69 -14.11 11.62
N HIS A 156 20.43 -13.12 12.11
CA HIS A 156 21.59 -12.55 11.44
C HIS A 156 22.88 -13.30 11.79
#